data_AF-A0A202DD67-F1
#
_entry.id   AF-A0A202DD67-F1
#
_cell.length_a   1.000
_cell.length_b   1.000
_cell.length_c   1.000
_cell.angle_alpha   90.00
_cell.angle_beta   90.00
_cell.angle_gamma   90.00
#
_symmetry.space_group_name_H-M   'P 1'
#
loop_
_entity.id
_entity.type
_entity.pdbx_description
1 polymer ?
#
loop_
_entity_poly.entity_id
_entity_poly.type
_entity_poly.pdbx_seq_one_letter_code
_entity_poly.pdbx_strand_id
1 'polypeptide(L)'
;MESKQLLDKELQLLKDYQEKINVIIVSLGKLDLQIDSYKRSKEELLKEYQELEINQLKTAQELQDKYGEGNIDLTDGKFTPIS
;
A
#
# COMPACT_ATOMS: atom_id res chain seq x y z
N MET A 1 11.88 51.63 24.25
CA MET A 1 11.84 51.55 22.77
C MET A 1 10.39 51.74 22.34
N GLU A 2 10.13 52.64 21.39
CA GLU A 2 8.78 52.83 20.84
C GLU A 2 8.45 51.74 19.82
N SER A 3 7.19 51.30 19.79
CA SER A 3 6.72 50.29 18.83
C SER A 3 6.55 50.91 17.45
N LYS A 4 7.03 50.23 16.40
CA LYS A 4 6.79 50.61 15.00
C LYS A 4 5.67 49.74 14.42
N GLN A 5 4.75 50.36 13.68
CA GLN A 5 3.65 49.69 13.02
C GLN A 5 4.00 49.39 11.56
N LEU A 6 3.60 48.23 11.07
CA LEU A 6 3.74 47.84 9.66
C LEU A 6 2.82 48.66 8.77
N LEU A 7 3.20 48.81 7.51
CA LEU A 7 2.29 49.33 6.48
C LEU A 7 1.22 48.28 6.16
N ASP A 8 0.03 48.74 5.76
CA ASP A 8 -1.10 47.84 5.44
C ASP A 8 -0.73 46.81 4.36
N LYS A 9 0.08 47.19 3.37
CA LYS A 9 0.56 46.30 2.31
C LYS A 9 1.48 45.20 2.85
N GLU A 10 2.34 45.53 3.81
CA GLU A 10 3.25 44.57 4.44
C GLU A 10 2.46 43.58 5.30
N LEU A 11 1.48 44.10 6.06
CA LEU A 11 0.59 43.27 6.87
C LEU A 11 -0.26 42.34 5.99
N GLN A 12 -0.79 42.83 4.87
CA GLN A 12 -1.59 42.02 3.95
C GLN A 12 -0.75 40.90 3.33
N LEU A 13 0.47 41.20 2.90
CA LEU A 13 1.37 40.20 2.33
C LEU A 13 1.66 39.06 3.32
N LEU A 14 1.88 39.40 4.59
CA LEU A 14 2.11 38.41 5.64
C LEU A 14 0.87 37.53 5.89
N LYS A 15 -0.34 38.10 5.84
CA LYS A 15 -1.59 37.33 5.94
C LYS A 15 -1.75 36.37 4.77
N ASP A 16 -1.50 36.82 3.55
CA ASP A 16 -1.57 35.96 2.35
C ASP A 16 -0.58 34.78 2.43
N TYR A 17 0.63 35.02 2.97
CA TYR A 17 1.59 33.97 3.21
C TYR A 17 1.10 32.97 4.26
N GLN A 18 0.53 33.46 5.36
CA GLN A 18 0.00 32.60 6.41
C GLN A 18 -1.15 31.72 5.91
N GLU A 19 -2.05 32.27 5.08
CA GLU A 19 -3.12 31.50 4.45
C GLU A 19 -2.57 30.41 3.53
N LYS A 20 -1.59 30.74 2.69
CA LYS A 20 -0.94 29.75 1.80
C LYS A 20 -0.24 28.65 2.59
N ILE A 21 0.48 29.01 3.67
CA ILE A 21 1.13 28.04 4.56
C ILE A 21 0.09 27.10 5.17
N ASN A 22 -1.04 27.62 5.65
CA ASN A 22 -2.10 26.80 6.22
C ASN A 22 -2.68 25.82 5.19
N VAL A 23 -2.91 26.26 3.95
CA VAL A 23 -3.36 25.38 2.86
C VAL A 23 -2.34 24.28 2.57
N ILE A 24 -1.05 24.61 2.55
CA ILE A 24 0.03 23.64 2.33
C ILE A 24 0.05 22.61 3.46
N ILE A 25 0.01 23.03 4.72
CA ILE A 25 0.01 22.14 5.89
C ILE A 25 -1.16 21.15 5.84
N VAL A 26 -2.37 21.65 5.56
CA VAL A 26 -3.55 20.78 5.44
C VAL A 26 -3.41 19.79 4.29
N SER A 27 -2.83 20.23 3.16
CA SER A 27 -2.63 19.35 1.99
C SER A 27 -1.59 18.27 2.26
N LEU A 28 -0.51 18.60 2.98
CA LEU A 28 0.49 17.63 3.42
C LEU A 28 -0.12 16.58 4.36
N GLY A 29 -0.90 17.01 5.36
CA GLY A 29 -1.58 16.07 6.26
C GLY A 29 -2.53 15.10 5.53
N LYS A 30 -3.21 15.57 4.47
CA LYS A 30 -4.03 14.69 3.62
C LYS A 30 -3.19 13.67 2.86
N LEU A 31 -2.02 14.06 2.34
CA LEU A 31 -1.11 13.15 1.65
C LEU A 31 -0.55 12.09 2.60
N ASP A 32 -0.20 12.46 3.83
CA ASP A 32 0.30 11.52 4.84
C ASP A 32 -0.75 10.45 5.15
N LEU A 33 -2.02 10.83 5.34
CA LEU A 33 -3.11 9.87 5.54
C LEU A 33 -3.30 8.92 4.35
N GLN A 34 -3.14 9.42 3.12
CA GLN A 34 -3.21 8.57 1.92
C GLN A 34 -2.04 7.60 1.84
N ILE A 35 -0.82 8.06 2.12
CA ILE A 35 0.38 7.22 2.17
C ILE A 35 0.19 6.08 3.17
N ASP A 36 -0.31 6.38 4.36
CA ASP A 36 -0.55 5.36 5.39
C ASP A 36 -1.65 4.38 4.99
N SER A 37 -2.66 4.83 4.25
CA SER A 37 -3.65 3.93 3.65
C SER A 37 -3.01 2.97 2.64
N TYR A 38 -2.15 3.46 1.75
CA TYR A 38 -1.49 2.61 0.76
C TYR A 38 -0.52 1.61 1.39
N LYS A 39 0.17 1.99 2.48
CA LYS A 39 1.00 1.06 3.25
C LYS A 39 0.18 -0.09 3.82
N ARG A 40 -0.97 0.20 4.44
CA ARG A 40 -1.86 -0.84 4.99
C ARG A 40 -2.37 -1.78 3.90
N SER A 41 -2.84 -1.25 2.77
CA SER A 41 -3.30 -2.09 1.65
C SER A 41 -2.17 -2.96 1.09
N LYS A 42 -0.94 -2.45 1.03
CA LYS A 42 0.23 -3.27 0.65
C LYS A 42 0.48 -4.40 1.64
N GLU A 43 0.40 -4.14 2.94
CA GLU A 43 0.57 -5.16 3.97
C GLU A 43 -0.50 -6.24 3.90
N GLU A 44 -1.76 -5.88 3.62
CA GLU A 44 -2.87 -6.81 3.39
C GLU A 44 -2.59 -7.72 2.19
N LEU A 45 -2.23 -7.15 1.04
CA LEU A 45 -1.89 -7.92 -0.15
C LEU A 45 -0.69 -8.86 0.05
N LEU A 46 0.30 -8.44 0.83
CA LEU A 46 1.44 -9.30 1.17
C LEU A 46 1.02 -10.49 2.04
N LYS A 47 0.08 -10.31 2.96
CA LYS A 47 -0.47 -11.41 3.77
C LYS A 47 -1.26 -12.39 2.90
N GLU A 48 -2.14 -11.89 2.05
CA GLU A 48 -2.91 -12.72 1.11
C GLU A 48 -1.98 -13.55 0.21
N TYR A 49 -0.90 -12.93 -0.29
CA TYR A 49 0.10 -13.61 -1.09
C TYR A 49 0.80 -14.74 -0.31
N GLN A 50 1.23 -14.48 0.93
CA GLN A 50 1.88 -15.49 1.78
C GLN A 50 0.93 -16.65 2.13
N GLU A 51 -0.34 -16.35 2.42
CA GLU A 51 -1.35 -17.38 2.66
C GLU A 51 -1.58 -18.24 1.41
N LEU A 52 -1.58 -17.62 0.23
CA LEU A 52 -1.69 -18.34 -1.04
C LEU A 52 -0.48 -19.26 -1.27
N GLU A 53 0.74 -18.80 -1.02
CA GLU A 53 1.96 -19.64 -1.14
C GLU A 53 1.87 -20.86 -0.22
N ILE A 54 1.47 -20.68 1.03
CA ILE A 54 1.29 -21.77 2.00
C ILE A 54 0.24 -22.76 1.49
N ASN A 55 -0.91 -22.27 1.02
CA ASN A 55 -1.98 -23.11 0.51
C ASN A 55 -1.58 -23.87 -0.76
N GLN A 56 -0.79 -23.25 -1.65
CA GLN A 56 -0.25 -23.91 -2.84
C GLN A 56 0.68 -25.05 -2.47
N LEU A 57 1.63 -24.83 -1.55
CA LEU A 57 2.54 -25.87 -1.07
C LEU A 57 1.80 -27.03 -0.41
N LYS A 58 0.82 -26.71 0.44
CA LYS A 58 -0.03 -27.73 1.08
C LYS A 58 -0.80 -28.55 0.05
N THR A 59 -1.42 -27.89 -0.92
CA THR A 59 -2.17 -28.57 -1.99
C THR A 59 -1.25 -29.43 -2.85
N ALA A 60 -0.05 -28.95 -3.18
CA ALA A 60 0.93 -29.71 -3.93
C ALA A 60 1.34 -31.00 -3.19
N GLN A 61 1.60 -30.90 -1.87
CA GLN A 61 1.90 -32.07 -1.04
C GLN A 61 0.72 -33.06 -0.99
N GLU A 62 -0.51 -32.56 -0.77
CA GLU A 62 -1.71 -33.41 -0.76
C GLU A 62 -1.93 -34.14 -2.09
N LEU A 63 -1.62 -33.49 -3.22
CA LEU A 63 -1.71 -34.11 -4.54
C LEU A 63 -0.58 -35.12 -4.79
N GLN A 64 0.64 -34.82 -4.35
CA GLN A 64 1.77 -35.76 -4.43
C GLN A 64 1.52 -37.01 -3.57
N ASP A 65 1.02 -36.85 -2.35
CA ASP A 65 0.67 -37.96 -1.46
C ASP A 65 -0.44 -38.85 -2.06
N LYS A 66 -1.36 -38.24 -2.84
CA LYS A 66 -2.51 -38.93 -3.43
C LYS A 66 -2.19 -39.63 -4.76
N TYR A 67 -1.39 -39.01 -5.62
CA TYR A 67 -1.17 -39.46 -7.00
C TYR A 67 0.28 -39.85 -7.31
N GLY A 68 1.21 -39.59 -6.39
CA GLY A 68 2.65 -39.77 -6.58
C GLY A 68 3.30 -38.56 -7.29
N GLU A 69 4.55 -38.73 -7.69
CA GLU A 69 5.25 -37.70 -8.48
C GLU A 69 4.73 -37.69 -9.92
N GLY A 70 4.30 -36.52 -10.39
CA GLY A 70 3.75 -36.36 -11.72
C GLY A 70 3.40 -34.92 -12.08
N ASN A 71 3.12 -34.70 -13.36
CA ASN A 71 2.67 -33.42 -13.88
C ASN A 71 1.15 -33.36 -13.94
N ILE A 72 0.56 -32.23 -13.55
CA ILE A 72 -0.88 -31.96 -13.69
C ILE A 72 -1.09 -30.94 -14.80
N ASP A 73 -1.86 -31.29 -15.81
CA ASP A 73 -2.37 -30.32 -16.78
C ASP A 73 -3.54 -29.54 -16.14
N LEU A 74 -3.36 -28.25 -15.93
CA LEU A 74 -4.38 -27.39 -15.33
C LEU A 74 -5.55 -27.09 -16.28
N THR A 75 -5.42 -27.43 -17.56
CA THR A 75 -6.43 -27.17 -18.61
C THR A 75 -7.50 -28.24 -18.63
N ASP A 76 -7.10 -29.52 -18.54
CA ASP A 76 -8.02 -30.66 -18.59
C ASP A 76 -8.01 -31.52 -17.31
N GLY A 77 -7.16 -31.17 -16.34
CA GLY A 77 -7.08 -31.83 -15.04
C GLY A 77 -6.35 -33.18 -15.06
N LYS A 78 -5.70 -33.55 -16.16
CA LYS A 78 -5.01 -34.85 -16.24
C LYS A 78 -3.71 -34.85 -15.45
N PHE A 79 -3.56 -35.87 -14.60
CA PHE A 79 -2.30 -36.21 -13.95
C PHE A 79 -1.52 -37.22 -14.79
N THR A 80 -0.26 -36.92 -15.07
CA THR A 80 0.69 -37.80 -15.78
C THR A 80 1.84 -38.15 -14.83
N PRO A 81 1.92 -39.40 -14.34
CA PRO A 81 3.03 -39.84 -13.49
C PRO A 81 4.37 -39.65 -14.19
N ILE A 82 5.38 -39.18 -13.46
CA ILE A 82 6.77 -39.20 -13.95
C ILE A 82 7.35 -40.54 -13.50
N SER A 83 7.27 -41.53 -14.39
CA SER A 83 7.88 -42.86 -14.22
C SER A 83 9.36 -42.86 -14.58
#